data_AF-A0A6B0V0D8-F1
#
_entry.id   AF-A0A6B0V0D8-F1
#
_cell.length_a   1.000
_cell.length_b   1.000
_cell.length_c   1.000
_cell.angle_alpha   90.00
_cell.angle_beta   90.00
_cell.angle_gamma   90.00
#
_symmetry.space_group_name_H-M   'P 1'
#
loop_
_entity.id
_entity.type
_entity.pdbx_description
1 polymer ?
#
loop_
_entity_poly.entity_id
_entity_poly.type
_entity_poly.pdbx_seq_one_letter_code
_entity_poly.pdbx_strand_id
1 'polypeptide(L)'
;VLERYEGSKVTMFAGRPILCFSTKLSRLIIALNRLSSANHRCSGSTHNSRRTLCRSSRLLNEERNEWKDPESEDQVVNITYIKKDGTRVPVRGKIGDNLLYLAHRYGVEMEGACEASLACTTCHVYVKHDYLDKLPEADEKEEDLLDLAPFLKENSRLGCQIILTKDMEGLEVTLPLATRNFYVDGHVPQPH
;
A
#
# COMPACT_ATOMS: atom_id res chain seq x y z
N VAL A 1 5.41 -55.53 -19.88
CA VAL A 1 4.77 -54.24 -19.57
C VAL A 1 5.74 -53.14 -20.01
N LEU A 2 5.77 -52.63 -21.24
CA LEU A 2 4.70 -52.41 -22.24
C LEU A 2 3.52 -51.66 -21.58
N GLU A 3 3.11 -50.45 -21.97
CA GLU A 3 3.30 -49.67 -23.21
C GLU A 3 3.61 -48.19 -22.83
N ARG A 4 4.42 -47.41 -23.56
CA ARG A 4 4.04 -46.59 -24.74
C ARG A 4 2.63 -46.00 -24.71
N TYR A 5 2.55 -44.67 -24.66
CA TYR A 5 1.46 -43.92 -25.30
C TYR A 5 2.04 -42.73 -26.08
N GLU A 6 1.73 -42.71 -27.37
CA GLU A 6 1.89 -41.57 -28.27
C GLU A 6 0.79 -40.53 -27.92
N GLY A 7 0.88 -39.22 -28.18
CA GLY A 7 1.48 -38.54 -29.32
C GLY A 7 0.37 -38.17 -30.33
N SER A 8 0.02 -36.88 -30.44
CA SER A 8 -0.91 -36.21 -31.39
C SER A 8 -1.71 -35.10 -30.65
N LYS A 9 -2.08 -33.95 -31.23
CA LYS A 9 -1.81 -33.40 -32.57
C LYS A 9 -1.89 -31.87 -32.58
N VAL A 10 -1.16 -31.29 -33.52
CA VAL A 10 -1.15 -29.87 -33.91
C VAL A 10 -2.53 -29.38 -34.37
N THR A 11 -2.91 -28.17 -33.98
CA THR A 11 -3.78 -27.30 -34.80
C THR A 11 -3.19 -25.88 -34.88
N MET A 12 -2.61 -25.54 -36.04
CA MET A 12 -2.36 -24.15 -36.39
C MET A 12 -3.65 -23.51 -36.91
N PHE A 13 -3.88 -22.24 -36.58
CA PHE A 13 -4.71 -21.35 -37.38
C PHE A 13 -3.92 -20.10 -37.73
N ALA A 14 -3.93 -19.74 -39.02
CA ALA A 14 -3.12 -18.67 -39.59
C ALA A 14 -4.00 -17.68 -40.36
N GLY A 15 -3.66 -16.39 -40.26
CA GLY A 15 -4.24 -15.30 -41.06
C GLY A 15 -5.53 -14.70 -40.49
N ARG A 16 -5.84 -13.40 -40.68
CA ARG A 16 -5.19 -12.37 -41.53
C ARG A 16 -5.43 -10.95 -40.96
N PRO A 17 -4.65 -9.93 -41.40
CA PRO A 17 -4.82 -8.50 -41.05
C PRO A 17 -5.87 -7.79 -41.96
N ILE A 18 -5.87 -6.43 -42.01
CA ILE A 18 -6.79 -5.45 -42.69
C ILE A 18 -7.72 -4.81 -41.64
N LEU A 19 -7.84 -3.48 -41.39
CA LEU A 19 -7.22 -2.21 -41.86
C LEU A 19 -6.52 -1.48 -40.66
N CYS A 20 -5.85 -0.31 -40.68
CA CYS A 20 -5.64 0.83 -41.58
C CYS A 20 -6.78 1.87 -41.78
N PHE A 21 -7.03 2.72 -40.77
CA PHE A 21 -7.75 3.99 -40.98
C PHE A 21 -6.85 5.20 -40.73
N SER A 22 -6.62 5.96 -41.80
CA SER A 22 -5.98 7.28 -41.76
C SER A 22 -6.97 8.33 -41.27
N THR A 23 -6.53 9.26 -40.42
CA THR A 23 -6.75 10.69 -40.68
C THR A 23 -5.63 11.54 -40.08
N LYS A 24 -5.29 12.61 -40.81
CA LYS A 24 -4.33 13.67 -40.44
C LYS A 24 -4.93 14.63 -39.39
N LEU A 25 -4.16 15.70 -39.11
CA LEU A 25 -4.47 16.93 -38.35
C LEU A 25 -4.30 16.79 -36.82
N SER A 26 -3.72 17.76 -36.09
CA SER A 26 -3.28 19.12 -36.47
C SER A 26 -1.96 19.54 -35.82
N ARG A 27 -1.30 20.54 -36.44
CA ARG A 27 -0.09 21.20 -35.95
C ARG A 27 -0.36 22.09 -34.73
N LEU A 28 0.63 22.13 -33.83
CA LEU A 28 1.32 23.33 -33.33
C LEU A 28 0.50 24.64 -33.23
N ILE A 29 0.20 25.08 -32.01
CA ILE A 29 0.07 26.52 -31.70
C ILE A 29 0.95 26.83 -30.47
N ILE A 30 2.02 27.59 -30.73
CA ILE A 30 2.75 28.35 -29.72
C ILE A 30 1.98 29.66 -29.53
N ALA A 31 1.61 29.98 -28.29
CA ALA A 31 1.08 31.29 -27.93
C ALA A 31 1.73 31.77 -26.63
N LEU A 32 2.98 32.25 -26.74
CA LEU A 32 3.54 33.16 -25.75
C LEU A 32 2.68 34.43 -25.74
N ASN A 33 2.16 34.82 -24.58
CA ASN A 33 1.68 36.18 -24.38
C ASN A 33 2.39 36.81 -23.18
N ARG A 34 2.72 38.10 -23.34
CA ARG A 34 3.82 38.77 -22.66
C ARG A 34 3.29 40.11 -22.13
N LEU A 35 3.70 40.48 -20.91
CA LEU A 35 3.36 41.74 -20.24
C LEU A 35 1.87 41.86 -19.83
N SER A 36 1.51 42.43 -18.68
CA SER A 36 2.08 43.68 -18.18
C SER A 36 2.13 43.78 -16.65
N SER A 37 3.16 44.47 -16.16
CA SER A 37 3.28 44.85 -14.75
C SER A 37 2.26 45.94 -14.42
N ALA A 38 1.54 45.77 -13.30
CA ALA A 38 0.81 46.84 -12.65
C ALA A 38 1.25 46.91 -11.18
N ASN A 39 2.16 47.83 -10.88
CA ASN A 39 2.39 48.26 -9.50
C ASN A 39 1.12 48.93 -8.99
N HIS A 40 0.63 48.58 -7.80
CA HIS A 40 0.04 49.58 -6.92
C HIS A 40 0.32 49.28 -5.44
N ARG A 41 0.44 50.38 -4.68
CA ARG A 41 1.09 50.47 -3.37
C ARG A 41 0.09 50.24 -2.23
N CYS A 42 0.59 49.71 -1.10
CA CYS A 42 -0.19 49.43 0.10
C CYS A 42 -0.79 50.68 0.79
N SER A 43 -1.97 50.51 1.37
CA SER A 43 -2.43 51.21 2.59
C SER A 43 -3.43 50.30 3.34
N GLY A 44 -3.43 50.34 4.67
CA GLY A 44 -3.99 49.26 5.51
C GLY A 44 -5.34 49.52 6.18
N SER A 45 -5.75 48.51 6.96
CA SER A 45 -6.76 48.51 8.04
C SER A 45 -8.20 48.95 7.72
N THR A 46 -9.14 47.99 7.70
CA THR A 46 -10.05 47.70 8.85
C THR A 46 -11.03 46.56 8.51
N HIS A 47 -11.71 46.01 9.53
CA HIS A 47 -12.62 44.87 9.44
C HIS A 47 -13.77 45.04 8.42
N ASN A 48 -14.11 43.99 7.66
CA ASN A 48 -15.29 43.14 7.94
C ASN A 48 -15.28 41.84 7.11
N SER A 49 -15.98 40.82 7.61
CA SER A 49 -16.19 39.49 7.05
C SER A 49 -16.58 39.47 5.56
N ARG A 50 -15.80 38.75 4.75
CA ARG A 50 -16.28 38.02 3.56
C ARG A 50 -15.40 36.81 3.30
N ARG A 51 -16.03 35.65 3.13
CA ARG A 51 -15.38 34.35 2.90
C ARG A 51 -14.67 34.34 1.54
N THR A 52 -13.34 34.25 1.54
CA THR A 52 -12.55 33.78 0.38
C THR A 52 -11.95 32.42 0.71
N LEU A 53 -12.78 31.38 0.60
CA LEU A 53 -12.30 30.01 0.43
C LEU A 53 -11.52 29.95 -0.88
N CYS A 54 -10.19 29.90 -0.80
CA CYS A 54 -9.37 29.52 -1.95
C CYS A 54 -8.11 28.79 -1.50
N ARG A 55 -7.92 27.60 -2.09
CA ARG A 55 -6.62 26.92 -2.26
C ARG A 55 -6.02 26.14 -1.07
N SER A 56 -6.83 25.27 -0.46
CA SER A 56 -6.33 23.95 -0.02
C SER A 56 -6.92 22.85 -0.89
N SER A 57 -6.40 22.71 -2.11
CA SER A 57 -6.75 21.64 -3.06
C SER A 57 -5.59 20.67 -3.30
N ARG A 58 -4.53 20.74 -2.48
CA ARG A 58 -3.29 19.96 -2.63
C ARG A 58 -3.01 19.04 -1.43
N LEU A 59 -3.96 18.89 -0.51
CA LEU A 59 -3.88 18.05 0.70
C LEU A 59 -5.01 17.00 0.79
N LEU A 60 -5.72 16.71 -0.31
CA LEU A 60 -6.89 15.81 -0.32
C LEU A 60 -6.73 14.60 -1.28
N ASN A 61 -5.50 14.33 -1.72
CA ASN A 61 -5.18 13.25 -2.66
C ASN A 61 -4.49 12.04 -2.01
N GLU A 62 -3.89 12.18 -0.82
CA GLU A 62 -3.27 11.07 -0.07
C GLU A 62 -4.34 10.09 0.45
N GLU A 63 -5.35 10.59 1.17
CA GLU A 63 -6.35 9.81 1.94
C GLU A 63 -7.34 8.98 1.09
N ARG A 64 -7.15 8.87 -0.24
CA ARG A 64 -8.16 8.30 -1.16
C ARG A 64 -7.61 7.24 -2.11
N ASN A 65 -6.44 6.67 -1.84
CA ASN A 65 -5.83 5.65 -2.70
C ASN A 65 -5.85 4.22 -2.14
N GLU A 66 -6.07 4.08 -0.83
CA GLU A 66 -6.08 2.83 -0.06
C GLU A 66 -7.27 1.90 -0.42
N TRP A 67 -8.37 2.47 -0.92
CA TRP A 67 -9.59 1.74 -1.31
C TRP A 67 -9.86 1.74 -2.82
N LYS A 68 -8.83 1.99 -3.64
CA LYS A 68 -8.93 1.93 -5.10
C LYS A 68 -8.22 0.68 -5.62
N ASP A 69 -8.93 -0.11 -6.42
CA ASP A 69 -8.33 -1.17 -7.22
C ASP A 69 -7.09 -0.68 -8.01
N PRO A 70 -6.08 -1.53 -8.23
CA PRO A 70 -4.88 -1.17 -8.97
C PRO A 70 -5.21 -0.90 -10.45
N GLU A 71 -4.77 0.26 -10.96
CA GLU A 71 -5.03 0.67 -12.35
C GLU A 71 -4.16 -0.09 -13.38
N SER A 72 -3.06 -0.71 -12.94
CA SER A 72 -2.21 -1.60 -13.76
C SER A 72 -1.56 -2.70 -12.93
N GLU A 73 -1.16 -3.80 -13.58
CA GLU A 73 -0.48 -4.93 -12.92
C GLU A 73 0.88 -4.52 -12.32
N ASP A 74 1.54 -3.50 -12.88
CA ASP A 74 2.83 -2.96 -12.41
C ASP A 74 2.78 -2.33 -11.01
N GLN A 75 1.58 -2.11 -10.47
CA GLN A 75 1.31 -1.53 -9.15
C GLN A 75 0.90 -2.58 -8.11
N VAL A 76 0.94 -3.86 -8.45
CA VAL A 76 0.61 -4.96 -7.54
C VAL A 76 1.88 -5.63 -7.02
N VAL A 77 1.90 -5.92 -5.72
CA VAL A 77 2.99 -6.59 -5.01
C VAL A 77 2.46 -7.86 -4.34
N ASN A 78 3.12 -8.99 -4.55
CA ASN A 78 2.74 -10.27 -3.96
C ASN A 78 3.43 -10.48 -2.61
N ILE A 79 2.64 -10.85 -1.60
CA ILE A 79 3.07 -11.00 -0.20
C ILE A 79 2.56 -12.33 0.34
N THR A 80 3.31 -12.98 1.23
CA THR A 80 2.82 -14.16 1.96
C THR A 80 2.80 -13.89 3.45
N TYR A 81 1.61 -13.98 4.06
CA TYR A 81 1.46 -14.03 5.51
C TYR A 81 1.55 -15.48 5.99
N ILE A 82 2.40 -15.73 6.99
CA ILE A 82 2.50 -17.02 7.68
C ILE A 82 1.77 -16.88 9.01
N LYS A 83 0.62 -17.56 9.13
CA LYS A 83 -0.21 -17.56 10.35
C LYS A 83 0.52 -18.23 11.52
N LYS A 84 -0.05 -18.07 12.72
CA LYS A 84 0.32 -18.78 13.96
C LYS A 84 0.42 -20.30 13.77
N ASP A 85 -0.46 -20.88 12.93
CA ASP A 85 -0.50 -22.32 12.60
C ASP A 85 0.53 -22.75 11.53
N GLY A 86 1.39 -21.85 11.05
CA GLY A 86 2.28 -22.09 9.91
C GLY A 86 1.59 -22.03 8.53
N THR A 87 0.26 -21.87 8.49
CA THR A 87 -0.51 -21.72 7.24
C THR A 87 -0.06 -20.49 6.47
N ARG A 88 0.30 -20.68 5.19
CA ARG A 88 0.76 -19.61 4.29
C ARG A 88 -0.43 -19.06 3.49
N VAL A 89 -0.69 -17.76 3.62
CA VAL A 89 -1.73 -17.03 2.91
C VAL A 89 -1.08 -16.08 1.90
N PRO A 90 -1.10 -16.40 0.59
CA PRO A 90 -0.64 -15.48 -0.45
C PRO A 90 -1.68 -14.37 -0.64
N VAL A 91 -1.21 -13.13 -0.69
CA VAL A 91 -2.00 -11.90 -0.73
C VAL A 91 -1.44 -10.96 -1.80
N ARG A 92 -2.32 -10.27 -2.52
CA ARG A 92 -1.96 -9.26 -3.52
C ARG A 92 -2.24 -7.87 -2.94
N GLY A 93 -1.19 -7.15 -2.58
CA GLY A 93 -1.26 -5.77 -2.13
C GLY A 93 -1.02 -4.79 -3.28
N LYS A 94 -1.48 -3.56 -3.13
CA LYS A 94 -1.11 -2.45 -4.02
C LYS A 94 0.11 -1.71 -3.46
N ILE A 95 0.95 -1.13 -4.31
CA ILE A 95 1.98 -0.20 -3.88
C ILE A 95 1.31 0.97 -3.12
N GLY A 96 1.76 1.23 -1.90
CA GLY A 96 1.18 2.21 -1.00
C GLY A 96 0.11 1.69 -0.03
N ASP A 97 -0.33 0.42 -0.15
CA ASP A 97 -1.19 -0.19 0.89
C ASP A 97 -0.41 -0.39 2.20
N ASN A 98 -1.13 -0.36 3.32
CA ASN A 98 -0.60 -0.70 4.64
C ASN A 98 -0.67 -2.21 4.91
N LEU A 99 0.40 -2.82 5.43
CA LEU A 99 0.45 -4.27 5.68
C LEU A 99 -0.61 -4.75 6.70
N LEU A 100 -1.03 -3.93 7.67
CA LEU A 100 -2.08 -4.27 8.64
C LEU A 100 -3.47 -4.30 7.98
N TYR A 101 -3.86 -3.23 7.29
CA TYR A 101 -5.17 -3.17 6.62
C TYR A 101 -5.28 -4.18 5.48
N LEU A 102 -4.17 -4.49 4.81
CA LEU A 102 -4.10 -5.56 3.83
C LEU A 102 -4.31 -6.95 4.47
N ALA A 103 -3.76 -7.20 5.67
CA ALA A 103 -4.01 -8.44 6.41
C ALA A 103 -5.52 -8.60 6.72
N HIS A 104 -6.16 -7.53 7.20
CA HIS A 104 -7.60 -7.52 7.50
C HIS A 104 -8.47 -7.75 6.26
N ARG A 105 -8.16 -7.06 5.15
CA ARG A 105 -8.85 -7.21 3.85
C ARG A 105 -8.88 -8.65 3.35
N TYR A 106 -7.84 -9.43 3.64
CA TYR A 106 -7.70 -10.83 3.22
C TYR A 106 -8.02 -11.85 4.32
N GLY A 107 -8.61 -11.44 5.44
CA GLY A 107 -9.02 -12.34 6.53
C GLY A 107 -7.86 -13.02 7.27
N VAL A 108 -6.69 -12.36 7.32
CA VAL A 108 -5.57 -12.78 8.17
C VAL A 108 -5.81 -12.23 9.58
N GLU A 109 -5.75 -13.12 10.58
CA GLU A 109 -5.99 -12.82 12.00
C GLU A 109 -4.80 -12.07 12.64
N MET A 110 -4.47 -10.91 12.09
CA MET A 110 -3.52 -9.95 12.65
C MET A 110 -4.27 -8.96 13.54
N GLU A 111 -3.82 -8.76 14.77
CA GLU A 111 -4.45 -7.79 15.67
C GLU A 111 -4.00 -6.35 15.33
N GLY A 112 -4.87 -5.37 15.54
CA GLY A 112 -4.65 -3.98 15.13
C GLY A 112 -5.33 -2.99 16.07
N ALA A 113 -5.24 -3.19 17.38
CA ALA A 113 -6.07 -2.53 18.39
C ALA A 113 -5.98 -0.99 18.43
N CYS A 114 -4.94 -0.40 17.84
CA CYS A 114 -4.73 1.05 17.74
C CYS A 114 -4.81 1.59 16.29
N GLU A 115 -5.32 0.82 15.32
CA GLU A 115 -5.63 1.30 13.96
C GLU A 115 -4.46 2.08 13.31
N ALA A 116 -3.27 1.46 13.32
CA ALA A 116 -2.01 2.03 12.84
C ALA A 116 -1.49 3.32 13.53
N SER A 117 -2.12 3.77 14.62
CA SER A 117 -1.78 5.03 15.32
C SER A 117 -0.48 5.00 16.17
N LEU A 118 0.43 4.05 15.92
CA LEU A 118 1.70 3.86 16.66
C LEU A 118 1.55 3.95 18.20
N ALA A 119 0.58 3.23 18.75
CA ALA A 119 0.25 3.24 20.18
C ALA A 119 0.13 1.83 20.80
N CYS A 120 0.44 0.78 20.05
CA CYS A 120 0.25 -0.61 20.46
C CYS A 120 1.16 -1.57 19.67
N THR A 121 1.49 -2.72 20.28
CA THR A 121 2.31 -3.79 19.68
C THR A 121 1.50 -4.94 19.09
N THR A 122 0.18 -4.82 18.99
CA THR A 122 -0.68 -5.93 18.54
C THR A 122 -0.49 -6.30 17.06
N CYS A 123 0.04 -5.37 16.26
CA CYS A 123 0.38 -5.57 14.86
C CYS A 123 1.83 -6.06 14.63
N HIS A 124 2.50 -6.55 15.68
CA HIS A 124 3.85 -7.11 15.62
C HIS A 124 3.93 -8.27 14.61
N VAL A 125 4.95 -8.23 13.75
CA VAL A 125 5.27 -9.27 12.76
C VAL A 125 6.76 -9.53 12.72
N TYR A 126 7.15 -10.73 12.31
CA TYR A 126 8.52 -11.04 11.91
C TYR A 126 8.65 -10.94 10.40
N VAL A 127 9.57 -10.10 9.93
CA VAL A 127 9.91 -9.94 8.52
C VAL A 127 10.99 -10.96 8.15
N LYS A 128 10.95 -11.54 6.94
CA LYS A 128 12.07 -12.34 6.43
C LYS A 128 13.34 -11.51 6.26
N HIS A 129 14.49 -12.00 6.75
CA HIS A 129 15.77 -11.28 6.71
C HIS A 129 16.13 -10.72 5.31
N ASP A 130 15.89 -11.48 4.23
CA ASP A 130 16.11 -11.05 2.83
C ASP A 130 15.40 -9.73 2.41
N TYR A 131 14.44 -9.25 3.21
CA TYR A 131 13.67 -8.03 2.98
C TYR A 131 13.88 -6.95 4.05
N LEU A 132 14.62 -7.22 5.14
CA LEU A 132 14.89 -6.22 6.19
C LEU A 132 15.65 -5.02 5.61
N ASP A 133 16.72 -5.27 4.84
CA ASP A 133 17.55 -4.24 4.20
C ASP A 133 16.80 -3.40 3.14
N LYS A 134 15.59 -3.83 2.74
CA LYS A 134 14.72 -3.12 1.79
C LYS A 134 13.62 -2.30 2.46
N LEU A 135 13.37 -2.52 3.74
CA LEU A 135 12.44 -1.73 4.53
C LEU A 135 13.17 -0.48 5.03
N PRO A 136 12.44 0.63 5.29
CA PRO A 136 13.00 1.70 6.09
C PRO A 136 13.37 1.15 7.48
N GLU A 137 14.39 1.70 8.13
CA GLU A 137 14.74 1.37 9.52
C GLU A 137 13.54 1.64 10.47
N ALA A 138 13.60 1.12 11.70
CA ALA A 138 12.59 1.43 12.71
C ALA A 138 12.76 2.86 13.22
N ASP A 139 11.66 3.54 13.52
CA ASP A 139 11.70 4.82 14.24
C ASP A 139 11.97 4.54 15.73
N GLU A 140 12.64 5.46 16.44
CA GLU A 140 12.93 5.31 17.89
C GLU A 140 11.66 4.95 18.69
N LYS A 141 10.50 5.50 18.30
CA LYS A 141 9.20 5.18 18.93
C LYS A 141 8.63 3.82 18.57
N GLU A 142 8.99 3.29 17.40
CA GLU A 142 8.65 1.92 17.03
C GLU A 142 9.46 0.94 17.88
N GLU A 143 10.75 1.21 18.09
CA GLU A 143 11.64 0.41 18.93
C GLU A 143 11.20 0.42 20.41
N ASP A 144 10.95 1.61 20.99
CA ASP A 144 10.40 1.79 22.35
C ASP A 144 9.12 0.96 22.59
N LEU A 145 8.27 0.83 21.57
CA LEU A 145 7.07 0.00 21.63
C LEU A 145 7.40 -1.48 21.46
N LEU A 146 8.26 -1.85 20.50
CA LEU A 146 8.67 -3.24 20.25
C LEU A 146 9.29 -3.91 21.48
N ASP A 147 10.00 -3.17 22.33
CA ASP A 147 10.51 -3.66 23.63
C ASP A 147 9.41 -4.17 24.58
N LEU A 148 8.16 -3.73 24.40
CA LEU A 148 7.00 -4.21 25.16
C LEU A 148 6.32 -5.44 24.53
N ALA A 149 6.77 -5.87 23.34
CA ALA A 149 6.18 -6.98 22.59
C ALA A 149 6.64 -8.35 23.12
N PRO A 150 5.74 -9.34 23.23
CA PRO A 150 6.13 -10.69 23.59
C PRO A 150 6.91 -11.35 22.45
N PHE A 151 7.91 -12.17 22.80
CA PHE A 151 8.74 -12.92 21.84
C PHE A 151 9.50 -12.04 20.81
N LEU A 152 9.95 -10.85 21.22
CA LEU A 152 10.76 -9.97 20.37
C LEU A 152 11.98 -10.70 19.77
N LYS A 153 12.31 -10.36 18.52
CA LYS A 153 13.45 -10.83 17.73
C LYS A 153 14.02 -9.69 16.90
N GLU A 154 15.27 -9.80 16.48
CA GLU A 154 15.96 -8.84 15.60
C GLU A 154 15.20 -8.50 14.31
N ASN A 155 14.41 -9.45 13.77
CA ASN A 155 13.61 -9.25 12.56
C ASN A 155 12.15 -8.82 12.84
N SER A 156 11.88 -8.29 14.03
CA SER A 156 10.55 -7.82 14.43
C SER A 156 10.28 -6.40 13.96
N ARG A 157 9.08 -6.16 13.45
CA ARG A 157 8.57 -4.82 13.10
C ARG A 157 7.10 -4.70 13.46
N LEU A 158 6.61 -3.47 13.59
CA LEU A 158 5.19 -3.18 13.65
C LEU A 158 4.64 -3.14 12.23
N GLY A 159 3.82 -4.13 11.88
CA GLY A 159 3.25 -4.25 10.53
C GLY A 159 2.46 -3.01 10.09
N CYS A 160 1.91 -2.24 11.03
CA CYS A 160 1.21 -1.00 10.72
C CYS A 160 2.11 0.16 10.25
N GLN A 161 3.43 0.10 10.44
CA GLN A 161 4.37 1.08 9.88
C GLN A 161 4.93 0.65 8.52
N ILE A 162 4.65 -0.58 8.08
CA ILE A 162 5.11 -1.11 6.79
C ILE A 162 4.12 -0.73 5.69
N ILE A 163 4.56 0.21 4.84
CA ILE A 163 3.90 0.59 3.59
C ILE A 163 4.54 -0.16 2.42
N LEU A 164 3.74 -0.73 1.54
CA LEU A 164 4.24 -1.55 0.45
C LEU A 164 4.94 -0.74 -0.64
N THR A 165 6.18 -1.11 -0.94
CA THR A 165 6.95 -0.59 -2.08
C THR A 165 7.18 -1.68 -3.13
N LYS A 166 7.59 -1.28 -4.34
CA LYS A 166 7.83 -2.20 -5.46
C LYS A 166 8.93 -3.24 -5.18
N ASP A 167 9.88 -2.90 -4.31
CA ASP A 167 11.05 -3.75 -4.01
C ASP A 167 10.73 -4.90 -3.03
N MET A 168 9.52 -4.87 -2.45
CA MET A 168 8.96 -5.87 -1.53
C MET A 168 8.22 -7.01 -2.25
N GLU A 169 8.38 -7.15 -3.57
CA GLU A 169 7.81 -8.27 -4.33
C GLU A 169 8.31 -9.62 -3.79
N GLY A 170 7.37 -10.47 -3.36
CA GLY A 170 7.64 -11.75 -2.73
C GLY A 170 7.90 -11.69 -1.21
N LEU A 171 7.60 -10.56 -0.55
CA LEU A 171 7.77 -10.38 0.89
C LEU A 171 7.05 -11.50 1.69
N GLU A 172 7.77 -12.11 2.62
CA GLU A 172 7.21 -13.08 3.58
C GLU A 172 7.22 -12.47 4.99
N VAL A 173 6.05 -12.47 5.64
CA VAL A 173 5.87 -11.99 7.02
C VAL A 173 5.21 -13.07 7.87
N THR A 174 5.71 -13.27 9.09
CA THR A 174 5.21 -14.30 10.02
C THR A 174 4.57 -13.65 11.23
N LEU A 175 3.36 -14.09 11.58
CA LEU A 175 2.66 -13.62 12.77
C LEU A 175 3.25 -14.30 14.02
N PRO A 176 3.48 -13.57 15.12
CA PRO A 176 3.87 -14.15 16.40
C PRO A 176 2.74 -15.00 17.01
N LEU A 177 3.11 -15.99 17.82
CA LEU A 177 2.15 -16.93 18.45
C LEU A 177 1.10 -16.22 19.32
N ALA A 178 1.52 -15.17 20.03
CA ALA A 178 0.65 -14.32 20.84
C ALA A 178 1.13 -12.87 20.76
N THR A 179 0.20 -11.95 20.91
CA THR A 179 0.37 -10.50 20.90
C THR A 179 -0.19 -9.94 22.19
N ARG A 180 0.39 -8.85 22.71
CA ARG A 180 -0.06 -8.24 23.97
C ARG A 180 -1.07 -7.13 23.68
N ASN A 181 -2.34 -7.48 23.62
CA ASN A 181 -3.39 -6.47 23.65
C ASN A 181 -3.66 -6.03 25.10
N PHE A 182 -3.52 -4.73 25.38
CA PHE A 182 -3.70 -4.14 26.73
C PHE A 182 -5.18 -3.94 27.11
N TYR A 183 -6.11 -4.64 26.46
CA TYR A 183 -7.53 -4.55 26.79
C TYR A 183 -7.78 -5.02 28.23
N VAL A 184 -8.14 -4.05 29.07
CA VAL A 184 -8.94 -4.32 30.26
C VAL A 184 -10.30 -4.77 29.74
N ASP A 185 -10.73 -5.95 30.18
CA ASP A 185 -11.94 -6.66 29.75
C ASP A 185 -11.92 -7.23 28.32
N GLY A 186 -12.16 -8.55 28.22
CA GLY A 186 -12.02 -9.35 26.99
C GLY A 186 -13.14 -9.14 25.96
N HIS A 187 -13.33 -7.91 25.50
CA HIS A 187 -14.25 -7.57 24.42
C HIS A 187 -13.58 -7.76 23.06
N VAL A 188 -14.10 -8.66 22.24
CA VAL A 188 -13.69 -8.82 20.83
C VAL A 188 -14.66 -7.99 19.97
N PRO A 189 -14.29 -6.78 19.51
CA PRO A 189 -15.12 -6.04 18.58
C PRO A 189 -15.23 -6.80 17.25
N GLN A 190 -16.42 -6.85 16.67
CA GLN A 190 -16.57 -7.39 15.32
C GLN A 190 -16.11 -6.33 14.30
N PRO A 191 -15.37 -6.72 13.24
CA PRO A 191 -15.09 -5.83 12.13
C PRO A 191 -16.41 -5.46 11.43
N HIS A 192 -16.53 -4.19 11.04
CA HIS A 192 -17.72 -3.60 10.41
C HIS A 192 -17.53 -3.42 8.90
#